data_AF-A0A7R9LKN1-F1
#
_entry.id   AF-A0A7R9LKN1-F1
#
_cell.length_a   1.000
_cell.length_b   1.000
_cell.length_c   1.000
_cell.angle_alpha   90.00
_cell.angle_beta   90.00
_cell.angle_gamma   90.00
#
_symmetry.space_group_name_H-M   'P 1'
#
loop_
_entity.id
_entity.type
_entity.pdbx_description
1 polymer ?
#
loop_
_entity_poly.entity_id
_entity_poly.type
_entity_poly.pdbx_seq_one_letter_code
_entity_poly.pdbx_strand_id
1 'polypeptide(L)'
;AEAKNLLQGLLVKDPQRRLGGGPEDAKEIMFHPFFRGVQWQDMLEKKVTPPFKPQVTSDTDTRYFDQDFTGESVQLTPPEQTTLNSINEETEQPYFQQFSFHGSATALAQSIDQ
;
A
#
# COMPACT_ATOMS: atom_id res chain seq x y z
N ALA A 1 -5.42 -25.23 13.10
CA ALA A 1 -4.08 -25.20 13.77
C ALA A 1 -3.06 -24.38 12.97
N GLU A 2 -3.27 -24.27 11.66
CA GLU A 2 -2.43 -23.66 10.64
C GLU A 2 -2.28 -22.15 10.81
N ALA A 3 -3.36 -21.44 11.18
CA ALA A 3 -3.31 -19.99 11.43
C ALA A 3 -2.34 -19.63 12.57
N LYS A 4 -2.41 -20.37 13.68
CA LYS A 4 -1.49 -20.20 14.81
C LYS A 4 -0.05 -20.51 14.40
N ASN A 5 0.17 -21.57 13.62
CA ASN A 5 1.50 -21.94 13.14
C ASN A 5 2.09 -20.87 12.22
N LEU A 6 1.28 -20.32 11.30
CA LEU A 6 1.66 -19.18 10.45
C LEU A 6 2.09 -17.98 11.31
N LEU A 7 1.26 -17.57 12.26
CA LEU A 7 1.56 -16.44 13.15
C LEU A 7 2.83 -16.68 13.97
N GLN A 8 3.04 -17.90 14.48
CA GLN A 8 4.26 -18.24 15.21
C GLN A 8 5.51 -18.13 14.34
N GLY A 9 5.44 -18.55 13.07
CA GLY A 9 6.54 -18.44 12.12
C GLY A 9 6.83 -17.00 11.71
N LEU A 10 5.80 -16.21 11.41
CA LEU A 10 5.94 -14.80 11.03
C LEU A 10 6.45 -13.91 12.17
N LEU A 11 6.13 -14.27 13.42
CA LEU A 11 6.47 -13.47 14.61
C LEU A 11 7.73 -13.98 15.34
N VAL A 12 8.56 -14.80 14.70
CA VAL A 12 9.88 -15.14 15.23
C VAL A 12 10.74 -13.86 15.29
N LYS A 13 11.31 -13.61 16.47
CA LYS A 13 12.11 -12.40 16.73
C LYS A 13 13.36 -12.34 15.85
N ASP A 14 14.07 -13.46 15.71
CA ASP A 14 15.24 -13.59 14.85
C ASP A 14 14.81 -13.58 13.37
N PRO A 15 15.22 -12.56 12.58
CA PRO A 15 14.84 -12.46 11.18
C PRO A 15 15.29 -13.66 10.33
N GLN A 16 16.44 -14.27 10.64
CA GLN A 16 16.97 -15.41 9.87
C GLN A 16 16.18 -16.70 10.10
N ARG A 17 15.37 -16.75 11.16
CA ARG A 17 14.50 -17.88 11.51
C ARG A 17 13.02 -17.58 11.32
N ARG A 18 12.69 -16.35 10.92
CA ARG A 18 11.32 -15.94 10.63
C ARG A 18 10.87 -16.57 9.33
N LEU A 19 9.61 -17.01 9.28
CA LEU A 19 9.01 -17.50 8.05
C LEU A 19 9.06 -16.40 6.97
N GLY A 20 9.66 -16.70 5.83
CA GLY A 20 9.97 -15.76 4.76
C GLY A 20 11.27 -14.98 4.94
N GLY A 21 12.07 -15.28 5.97
CA GLY A 21 13.37 -14.64 6.21
C GLY A 21 14.57 -15.40 5.64
N GLY A 22 14.34 -16.61 5.11
CA GLY A 22 15.36 -17.42 4.44
C GLY A 22 15.52 -17.10 2.95
N PRO A 23 16.37 -17.85 2.22
CA PRO A 23 16.67 -17.61 0.80
C PRO A 23 15.47 -17.69 -0.15
N GLU A 24 14.43 -18.44 0.22
CA GLU A 24 13.21 -18.59 -0.58
C GLU A 24 12.20 -17.44 -0.35
N ASP A 25 12.44 -16.59 0.66
CA ASP A 25 11.69 -15.37 0.94
C ASP A 25 10.17 -15.61 0.92
N ALA A 26 9.40 -14.82 0.16
CA ALA A 26 7.95 -14.93 0.09
C ALA A 26 7.44 -16.32 -0.32
N LYS A 27 8.23 -17.13 -1.07
CA LYS A 27 7.80 -18.48 -1.47
C LYS A 27 7.59 -19.39 -0.28
N GLU A 28 8.39 -19.23 0.78
CA GLU A 28 8.23 -19.99 2.02
C GLU A 28 6.84 -19.75 2.64
N ILE A 29 6.39 -18.49 2.63
CA ILE A 29 5.06 -18.10 3.10
C ILE A 29 3.99 -18.65 2.13
N MET A 30 4.21 -18.54 0.82
CA MET A 30 3.26 -18.99 -0.21
C MET A 30 2.96 -20.50 -0.14
N PHE A 31 3.96 -21.31 0.24
CA PHE A 31 3.81 -22.76 0.40
C PHE A 31 3.33 -23.21 1.78
N HIS A 32 3.16 -22.28 2.72
CA HIS A 32 2.70 -22.61 4.07
C HIS A 32 1.30 -23.26 4.03
N PRO A 33 1.03 -24.32 4.82
CA PRO A 33 -0.26 -25.05 4.77
C PRO A 33 -1.51 -24.21 5.01
N PHE A 34 -1.37 -23.06 5.70
CA PHE A 34 -2.46 -22.09 5.86
C PHE A 34 -3.00 -21.57 4.51
N PHE A 35 -2.13 -21.40 3.51
CA PHE A 35 -2.49 -20.94 2.17
C PHE A 35 -2.71 -22.11 1.19
N ARG A 36 -2.91 -23.34 1.69
CA ARG A 36 -3.23 -24.48 0.83
C ARG A 36 -4.51 -24.18 0.04
N GLY A 37 -4.42 -24.25 -1.29
CA GLY A 37 -5.52 -23.97 -2.20
C GLY A 37 -5.54 -22.53 -2.73
N VAL A 38 -4.63 -21.66 -2.28
CA VAL A 38 -4.44 -20.34 -2.90
C VAL A 38 -3.73 -20.51 -4.24
N GLN A 39 -4.43 -20.14 -5.31
CA GLN A 39 -3.86 -20.01 -6.65
C GLN A 39 -3.22 -18.64 -6.80
N TRP A 40 -1.91 -18.53 -6.53
CA TRP A 40 -1.20 -17.25 -6.47
C TRP A 40 -1.24 -16.46 -7.79
N GLN A 41 -1.22 -17.16 -8.94
CA GLN A 41 -1.35 -16.50 -10.24
C GLN A 41 -2.75 -15.88 -10.43
N ASP A 42 -3.81 -16.58 -10.03
CA ASP A 42 -5.18 -16.07 -10.11
C ASP A 42 -5.39 -14.89 -9.14
N MET A 43 -4.74 -14.93 -7.98
CA MET A 43 -4.75 -13.80 -7.03
C MET A 43 -4.06 -12.57 -7.62
N LEU A 44 -2.89 -12.73 -8.24
CA LEU A 44 -2.16 -11.65 -8.91
C LEU A 44 -2.97 -11.04 -10.06
N GLU A 45 -3.64 -11.88 -10.84
CA GLU A 45 -4.51 -11.48 -11.95
C GLU A 45 -5.91 -11.04 -11.49
N LYS A 46 -6.14 -10.93 -10.17
CA LYS A 46 -7.39 -10.47 -9.55
C LYS A 46 -8.63 -11.29 -9.98
N LYS A 47 -8.44 -12.57 -10.30
CA LYS A 47 -9.50 -13.53 -10.65
C LYS A 47 -10.20 -14.12 -9.43
N VAL A 48 -9.55 -14.10 -8.26
CA VAL A 48 -10.13 -14.56 -7.00
C VAL A 48 -11.12 -13.52 -6.49
N THR A 49 -12.39 -13.88 -6.33
CA THR A 49 -13.40 -12.99 -5.76
C THR A 49 -13.07 -12.65 -4.30
N PRO A 50 -12.96 -11.36 -3.92
CA PRO A 50 -12.75 -10.98 -2.53
C PRO A 50 -13.91 -11.44 -1.63
N PRO A 51 -13.64 -11.88 -0.39
CA PRO A 51 -14.70 -12.30 0.53
C PRO A 51 -15.59 -11.14 1.01
N PHE A 52 -15.10 -9.90 0.88
CA PHE A 52 -15.83 -8.68 1.20
C PHE A 52 -15.86 -7.76 -0.02
N LYS A 53 -17.06 -7.36 -0.44
CA LYS A 53 -17.27 -6.32 -1.45
C LYS A 53 -17.75 -5.04 -0.77
N PRO A 54 -16.94 -3.96 -0.75
CA PRO A 54 -17.36 -2.67 -0.23
C PRO A 54 -18.64 -2.19 -0.93
N GLN A 55 -19.57 -1.62 -0.17
CA GLN A 55 -20.83 -1.10 -0.69
C GLN A 55 -20.70 0.39 -0.94
N VAL A 56 -20.03 0.79 -2.00
CA VAL A 56 -19.89 2.21 -2.39
C VAL A 56 -21.08 2.64 -3.27
N THR A 57 -21.57 3.87 -3.07
CA THR A 57 -22.73 4.39 -3.82
C THR A 57 -22.37 5.36 -4.93
N SER A 58 -21.15 5.91 -4.92
CA SER A 58 -20.62 6.82 -5.93
C SER A 58 -19.09 6.84 -5.91
N ASP A 59 -18.48 7.40 -6.96
CA ASP A 59 -17.02 7.57 -7.06
C ASP A 59 -16.42 8.47 -5.97
N THR A 60 -17.29 9.25 -5.30
CA THR A 60 -16.95 10.17 -4.21
C THR A 60 -17.42 9.69 -2.84
N ASP A 61 -17.87 8.43 -2.70
CA ASP A 61 -18.35 7.88 -1.44
C ASP A 61 -17.19 7.73 -0.42
N THR A 62 -17.30 8.40 0.72
CA THR A 62 -16.28 8.41 1.77
C THR A 62 -16.59 7.52 2.97
N ARG A 63 -17.59 6.62 2.90
CA ARG A 63 -18.09 5.84 4.06
C ARG A 63 -17.06 4.95 4.79
N TYR A 64 -15.95 4.61 4.15
CA TYR A 64 -14.88 3.80 4.74
C TYR A 64 -13.68 4.65 5.20
N PHE A 65 -13.81 5.98 5.16
CA PHE A 65 -12.87 6.95 5.76
C PHE A 65 -13.43 7.43 7.10
N ASP A 66 -12.54 7.81 8.01
CA ASP A 66 -12.93 8.34 9.32
C ASP A 66 -13.61 9.72 9.17
N GLN A 67 -14.67 9.94 9.95
CA GLN A 67 -15.42 11.19 9.95
C GLN A 67 -14.60 12.35 10.48
N ASP A 68 -13.62 12.09 11.34
CA ASP A 68 -12.67 13.09 11.82
C ASP A 68 -11.96 13.79 10.66
N PHE A 69 -11.69 13.10 9.54
CA PHE A 69 -11.08 13.71 8.36
C PHE A 69 -12.12 14.21 7.35
N THR A 70 -13.17 13.42 7.06
CA THR A 70 -14.14 13.79 6.02
C THR A 70 -15.06 14.93 6.44
N GLY A 71 -15.14 15.22 7.74
CA GLY A 71 -15.87 16.34 8.31
C GLY A 71 -15.07 17.65 8.38
N GLU A 72 -13.75 17.59 8.20
CA GLU A 72 -12.91 18.78 8.13
C GLU A 72 -13.14 19.57 6.83
N SER A 73 -12.85 20.88 6.90
CA SER A 73 -12.87 21.73 5.71
C SER A 73 -11.71 21.37 4.79
N VAL A 74 -11.97 21.21 3.49
CA VAL A 74 -10.94 20.92 2.48
C VAL A 74 -10.11 22.17 2.24
N GLN A 75 -9.12 22.42 3.10
CA GLN A 75 -8.23 23.57 3.04
C GLN A 75 -6.79 23.17 3.35
N LEU A 76 -5.84 23.80 2.66
CA LEU A 76 -4.43 23.64 2.95
C LEU A 76 -4.05 24.56 4.12
N THR A 77 -3.30 24.04 5.07
CA THR A 77 -2.67 24.86 6.11
C THR A 77 -1.74 25.87 5.45
N PRO A 78 -1.97 27.20 5.62
CA PRO A 78 -1.08 28.20 5.06
C PRO A 78 0.33 28.09 5.65
N PRO A 79 1.40 28.31 4.87
CA PRO A 79 2.76 28.30 5.40
C PRO A 79 2.98 29.45 6.40
N GLU A 80 3.83 29.21 7.40
CA GLU A 80 4.24 30.26 8.34
C GLU A 80 5.05 31.35 7.64
N GLN A 81 4.73 32.61 7.94
CA GLN A 81 5.30 33.78 7.26
C GLN A 81 6.79 34.03 7.58
N THR A 82 7.34 33.38 8.61
CA THR A 82 8.63 33.77 9.20
C THR A 82 9.86 33.11 8.63
N THR A 83 9.75 32.13 7.75
CA THR A 83 10.75 31.70 6.77
C THR A 83 10.39 30.27 6.35
N LEU A 84 9.61 30.13 5.28
CA LEU A 84 10.09 29.19 4.27
C LEU A 84 11.38 29.83 3.78
N ASN A 85 12.53 29.50 4.40
CA ASN A 85 13.80 29.73 3.74
C ASN A 85 13.60 29.05 2.40
N SER A 86 13.45 29.84 1.34
CA SER A 86 13.18 29.34 0.01
C SER A 86 14.16 28.20 -0.17
N ILE A 87 13.64 26.97 -0.24
CA ILE A 87 14.45 25.85 -0.67
C ILE A 87 14.69 26.20 -2.13
N ASN A 88 15.75 26.98 -2.35
CA ASN A 88 15.98 27.69 -3.58
C ASN A 88 16.46 26.63 -4.54
N GLU A 89 15.57 26.19 -5.45
CA GLU A 89 15.83 25.08 -6.39
C GLU A 89 17.13 25.27 -7.20
N GLU A 90 17.62 26.51 -7.30
CA GLU A 90 18.74 26.90 -8.16
C GLU A 90 20.12 26.97 -7.48
N THR A 91 20.24 27.00 -6.14
CA THR A 91 21.54 27.35 -5.50
C THR A 91 22.08 26.40 -4.43
N GLU A 92 21.26 25.60 -3.77
CA GLU A 92 21.73 24.58 -2.83
C GLU A 92 21.07 23.23 -3.16
N GLN A 93 21.89 22.17 -3.27
CA GLN A 93 21.57 20.74 -3.38
C GLN A 93 20.10 20.41 -3.74
N PRO A 94 19.79 19.76 -4.86
CA PRO A 94 18.39 19.59 -5.21
C PRO A 94 17.71 18.62 -4.22
N TYR A 95 16.92 19.19 -3.30
CA TYR A 95 16.30 18.49 -2.17
C TYR A 95 15.18 17.54 -2.62
N PHE A 96 14.57 17.84 -3.77
CA PHE A 96 13.43 17.12 -4.35
C PHE A 96 13.74 16.59 -5.74
N GLN A 97 14.96 16.08 -5.95
CA GLN A 97 15.30 15.37 -7.20
C GLN A 97 14.29 14.25 -7.44
N GLN A 98 13.85 14.12 -8.69
CA GLN A 98 12.90 13.08 -9.13
C GLN A 98 11.49 13.18 -8.49
N PHE A 99 11.12 14.32 -7.89
CA PHE A 99 9.78 14.53 -7.33
C PHE A 99 8.68 14.59 -8.39
N SER A 100 8.92 15.34 -9.47
CA SER A 100 7.97 15.50 -10.56
C SER A 100 7.82 14.19 -11.34
N PHE A 101 6.69 13.52 -11.16
CA PHE A 101 6.32 12.28 -11.85
C PHE A 101 5.00 12.44 -12.60
N HIS A 102 4.97 12.00 -13.85
CA HIS A 102 3.74 11.84 -14.62
C HIS A 102 3.64 10.37 -15.01
N GLY A 103 2.55 9.71 -14.61
CA GLY A 103 2.28 8.35 -15.07
C GLY A 103 2.23 8.32 -16.59
N SER A 104 2.86 7.32 -17.22
CA SER A 104 2.63 7.08 -18.64
C SER A 104 1.15 6.75 -18.86
N ALA A 105 0.60 7.06 -20.06
CA ALA A 105 -0.80 6.76 -20.38
C ALA A 105 -1.18 5.28 -20.11
N THR A 106 -0.20 4.37 -20.23
CA THR A 106 -0.33 2.95 -19.90
C THR A 106 -0.55 2.69 -18.39
N ALA A 107 0.03 3.50 -17.50
CA ALA A 107 -0.16 3.41 -16.05
C ALA A 107 -1.52 3.95 -15.60
N LEU A 108 -2.06 4.96 -16.28
CA LEU A 108 -3.38 5.53 -16.00
C LEU A 108 -4.52 4.62 -16.47
N ALA A 109 -4.37 3.96 -17.62
CA ALA A 109 -5.38 3.06 -18.17
C ALA A 109 -5.61 1.80 -17.30
N GLN A 110 -4.58 1.32 -16.59
CA GLN A 110 -4.72 0.17 -15.67
C GLN A 110 -5.51 0.51 -14.38
N SER A 111 -5.71 1.79 -14.07
CA SER A 111 -6.40 2.24 -12.85
C SER A 111 -7.89 2.54 -13.05
N ILE A 112 -8.39 2.64 -14.28
CA ILE A 112 -9.76 3.09 -14.57
C ILE A 112 -10.73 1.92 -14.83
N ASP A 113 -10.22 0.73 -15.17
CA ASP A 113 -11.05 -0.45 -15.47
C ASP A 113 -11.05 -1.51 -14.33
N GLN A 114 -11.38 -1.11 -13.08
CA GLN A 114 -11.70 -2.05 -11.99
C GLN A 114 -12.88 -1.63 -11.14
#